data_AF-A0A135VPS2-F1
#
_entry.id   AF-A0A135VPS2-F1
#
_cell.length_a   1.000
_cell.length_b   1.000
_cell.length_c   1.000
_cell.angle_alpha   90.00
_cell.angle_beta   90.00
_cell.angle_gamma   90.00
#
_symmetry.space_group_name_H-M   'P 1'
#
loop_
_entity.id
_entity.type
_entity.pdbx_description
1 polymer ?
#
loop_
_entity_poly.entity_id
_entity_poly.type
_entity_poly.pdbx_seq_one_letter_code
_entity_poly.pdbx_strand_id
1 'polypeptide(L)'
;MDNNDLQNYIDENNIEAEILTMRGRVHSVEAASNELGVPPKRFIKTVVFLAKDEVVLAIVNGTDRASSKRIGKAIGILPPKLASPEEAFDLTGFEVGGTPPIAIKNAIVLIDPRVM
;
A
#
# COMPACT_ATOMS: atom_id res chain seq x y z
N MET A 1 -2.22 8.41 11.52
CA MET A 1 -3.10 7.28 11.25
C MET A 1 -2.46 6.06 11.88
N ASP A 2 -3.19 5.28 12.65
CA ASP A 2 -2.70 4.02 13.23
C ASP A 2 -3.66 2.85 12.90
N ASN A 3 -3.42 1.67 13.50
CA ASN A 3 -4.29 0.51 13.29
C ASN A 3 -5.73 0.75 13.78
N ASN A 4 -5.95 1.62 14.77
CA ASN A 4 -7.31 1.96 15.22
C ASN A 4 -8.01 2.81 14.15
N ASP A 5 -7.30 3.75 13.53
CA ASP A 5 -7.86 4.53 12.42
C ASP A 5 -8.22 3.64 11.22
N LEU A 6 -7.39 2.63 10.93
CA LEU A 6 -7.69 1.65 9.88
C LEU A 6 -8.90 0.78 10.23
N GLN A 7 -9.02 0.33 11.49
CA GLN A 7 -10.17 -0.44 11.95
C GLN A 7 -11.46 0.38 11.86
N ASN A 8 -11.43 1.62 12.36
CA ASN A 8 -12.57 2.54 12.24
C ASN A 8 -12.99 2.73 10.78
N TYR A 9 -12.01 2.90 9.86
CA TYR A 9 -12.32 3.02 8.44
C TYR A 9 -12.99 1.76 7.87
N ILE A 10 -12.56 0.56 8.27
CA ILE A 10 -13.18 -0.71 7.87
C ILE A 10 -14.63 -0.78 8.36
N ASP A 11 -14.85 -0.46 9.64
CA ASP A 11 -16.16 -0.55 10.28
C ASP A 11 -17.15 0.47 9.72
N GLU A 12 -16.75 1.75 9.63
CA GLU A 12 -17.59 2.84 9.12
C GLU A 12 -18.02 2.63 7.66
N ASN A 13 -17.18 1.97 6.86
CA ASN A 13 -17.45 1.70 5.46
C ASN A 13 -18.02 0.29 5.21
N ASN A 14 -18.29 -0.50 6.26
CA ASN A 14 -18.80 -1.87 6.18
C ASN A 14 -17.97 -2.76 5.24
N ILE A 15 -16.64 -2.66 5.32
CA ILE A 15 -15.71 -3.44 4.49
C ILE A 15 -15.56 -4.84 5.11
N GLU A 16 -15.74 -5.89 4.31
CA GLU A 16 -15.51 -7.27 4.74
C GLU A 16 -14.00 -7.56 4.81
N ALA A 17 -13.35 -7.10 5.88
CA ALA A 17 -11.92 -7.25 6.12
C ALA A 17 -11.61 -7.44 7.62
N GLU A 18 -10.48 -8.10 7.90
CA GLU A 18 -9.97 -8.33 9.26
C GLU A 18 -8.51 -7.87 9.35
N ILE A 19 -8.17 -7.14 10.41
CA ILE A 19 -6.78 -6.78 10.73
C ILE A 19 -6.16 -7.89 11.57
N LEU A 20 -5.27 -8.68 10.96
CA LEU A 20 -4.54 -9.73 11.66
C LEU A 20 -3.30 -9.15 12.36
N THR A 21 -3.32 -9.15 13.70
CA THR A 21 -2.18 -8.71 14.51
C THR A 21 -1.22 -9.87 14.76
N MET A 22 -0.01 -9.78 14.19
CA MET A 22 1.05 -10.78 14.34
C MET A 22 1.89 -10.54 15.61
N ARG A 23 2.50 -11.61 16.14
CA ARG A 23 3.39 -11.50 17.32
C ARG A 23 4.79 -11.01 16.94
N GLY A 24 5.21 -11.28 15.70
CA GLY A 24 6.47 -10.82 15.13
C GLY A 24 6.36 -9.48 14.40
N ARG A 25 7.50 -8.83 14.16
CA ARG A 25 7.60 -7.71 13.22
C ARG A 25 7.63 -8.24 11.79
N VAL A 26 6.50 -8.17 11.09
CA VAL A 26 6.34 -8.57 9.69
C VAL A 26 6.40 -7.37 8.76
N HIS A 27 7.62 -6.93 8.42
CA HIS A 27 7.85 -5.81 7.49
C HIS A 27 8.21 -6.25 6.05
N SER A 28 8.20 -7.57 5.78
CA SER A 28 8.42 -8.11 4.44
C SER A 28 7.40 -9.19 4.10
N VAL A 29 7.21 -9.40 2.80
CA VAL A 29 6.31 -10.44 2.29
C VAL A 29 6.82 -11.81 2.70
N GLU A 30 8.13 -12.02 2.72
CA GLU A 30 8.75 -13.28 3.14
C GLU A 30 8.49 -13.57 4.62
N ALA A 31 8.61 -12.56 5.48
CA ALA A 31 8.32 -12.71 6.90
C ALA A 31 6.83 -13.04 7.14
N ALA A 32 5.92 -12.31 6.48
CA ALA A 32 4.48 -12.52 6.60
C ALA A 32 4.05 -13.88 6.02
N SER A 33 4.66 -14.28 4.90
CA SER A 33 4.45 -15.59 4.29
C SER A 33 4.83 -16.73 5.22
N ASN A 34 5.98 -16.64 5.89
CA ASN A 34 6.46 -17.65 6.83
C ASN A 34 5.58 -17.74 8.09
N GLU A 35 5.13 -16.60 8.63
CA GLU A 35 4.29 -16.56 9.83
C GLU A 35 2.86 -17.07 9.56
N LEU A 36 2.29 -16.74 8.39
CA LEU A 36 0.91 -17.10 8.04
C LEU A 36 0.79 -18.42 7.27
N GLY A 37 1.90 -19.02 6.81
CA GLY A 37 1.87 -20.20 5.94
C GLY A 37 1.23 -19.93 4.58
N VAL A 38 1.18 -18.67 4.15
CA VAL A 38 0.54 -18.22 2.91
C VAL A 38 1.62 -18.00 1.84
N PRO A 39 1.44 -18.42 0.58
CA PRO A 39 2.43 -18.17 -0.47
C PRO A 39 2.70 -16.67 -0.72
N PRO A 40 3.95 -16.24 -1.01
CA PRO A 40 4.30 -14.83 -1.26
C PRO A 40 3.43 -14.14 -2.33
N LYS A 41 2.98 -14.91 -3.33
CA LYS A 41 2.11 -14.43 -4.42
C LYS A 41 0.70 -13.98 -3.99
N ARG A 42 0.29 -14.30 -2.76
CA ARG A 42 -1.01 -13.88 -2.18
C ARG A 42 -0.93 -12.56 -1.43
N PHE A 43 0.27 -12.03 -1.25
CA PHE A 43 0.47 -10.74 -0.60
C PHE A 43 0.48 -9.64 -1.65
N ILE A 44 0.07 -8.44 -1.25
CA ILE A 44 0.18 -7.22 -2.05
C ILE A 44 1.12 -6.24 -1.36
N LYS A 45 1.58 -5.23 -2.10
CA LYS A 45 2.31 -4.08 -1.60
C LYS A 45 1.62 -2.81 -2.07
N THR A 46 1.46 -1.86 -1.15
CA THR A 46 1.10 -0.49 -1.48
C THR A 46 2.37 0.35 -1.51
N VAL A 47 2.67 0.96 -2.65
CA VAL A 47 3.86 1.81 -2.84
C VAL A 47 3.41 3.24 -3.07
N VAL A 48 3.95 4.16 -2.28
CA VAL A 48 3.59 5.59 -2.30
C VAL A 48 4.47 6.34 -3.30
N PHE A 49 3.84 7.04 -4.23
CA PHE A 49 4.47 7.92 -5.21
C PHE A 49 3.94 9.35 -5.08
N LEU A 50 4.74 10.29 -5.57
CA LEU A 50 4.48 11.73 -5.57
C LEU A 50 4.39 12.25 -6.99
N ALA A 51 3.26 12.84 -7.32
CA ALA A 51 2.95 13.46 -8.60
C ALA A 51 2.63 14.94 -8.40
N LYS A 52 3.66 15.79 -8.36
CA LYS A 52 3.53 17.21 -7.95
C LYS A 52 2.91 17.29 -6.54
N ASP A 53 1.67 17.76 -6.43
CA ASP A 53 0.93 17.93 -5.18
C ASP A 53 -0.01 16.75 -4.87
N GLU A 54 0.00 15.70 -5.70
CA GLU A 54 -0.85 14.53 -5.54
C GLU A 54 -0.08 13.31 -5.03
N VAL A 55 -0.73 12.54 -4.15
CA VAL A 55 -0.27 11.23 -3.69
C VAL A 55 -0.83 10.17 -4.62
N VAL A 56 0.04 9.27 -5.09
CA VAL A 56 -0.36 8.11 -5.90
C VAL A 56 0.00 6.83 -5.15
N LEU A 57 -0.99 5.99 -4.88
CA LEU A 57 -0.79 4.67 -4.30
C LEU A 57 -0.81 3.62 -5.41
N ALA A 58 0.29 2.90 -5.56
CA ALA A 58 0.38 1.78 -6.49
C ALA A 58 0.29 0.46 -5.73
N ILE A 59 -0.78 -0.29 -5.97
CA ILE A 59 -1.03 -1.62 -5.41
C ILE A 59 -0.53 -2.67 -6.42
N VAL A 60 0.46 -3.45 -6.02
CA VAL A 60 1.08 -4.50 -6.83
C VAL A 60 1.19 -5.81 -6.04
N ASN A 61 1.45 -6.92 -6.71
CA ASN A 61 1.79 -8.18 -6.04
C ASN A 61 3.02 -7.98 -5.13
N GLY A 62 3.06 -8.71 -4.02
CA GLY A 62 4.09 -8.58 -3.00
C GLY A 62 5.51 -8.85 -3.51
N THR A 63 5.66 -9.65 -4.54
CA THR A 63 6.95 -9.95 -5.17
C THR A 63 7.33 -8.99 -6.30
N ASP A 64 6.41 -8.12 -6.72
CA ASP A 64 6.58 -7.25 -7.88
C ASP A 64 7.13 -5.86 -7.49
N ARG A 65 7.63 -5.14 -8.50
CA ARG A 65 8.07 -3.75 -8.36
C ARG A 65 7.09 -2.83 -9.09
N ALA A 66 6.61 -1.79 -8.40
CA ALA A 66 5.82 -0.74 -9.02
C ALA A 66 6.67 0.06 -10.01
N SER A 67 6.11 0.37 -11.18
CA SER A 67 6.80 1.11 -12.25
C SER A 67 6.25 2.52 -12.37
N SER A 68 7.05 3.53 -11.97
CA SER A 68 6.70 4.95 -12.14
C SER A 68 6.35 5.29 -13.59
N LYS A 69 7.03 4.69 -14.57
CA LYS A 69 6.73 4.89 -15.99
C LYS A 69 5.33 4.39 -16.37
N ARG A 70 4.93 3.20 -15.88
CA ARG A 70 3.57 2.65 -16.12
C ARG A 70 2.51 3.49 -15.40
N ILE A 71 2.80 3.93 -14.18
CA ILE A 71 1.93 4.81 -13.39
C ILE A 71 1.69 6.12 -14.14
N GLY A 72 2.75 6.83 -14.54
CA GLY A 72 2.62 8.09 -15.27
C GLY A 72 1.82 7.93 -16.56
N LYS A 73 2.06 6.84 -17.31
CA LYS A 73 1.27 6.51 -18.50
C LYS A 73 -0.22 6.27 -18.19
N ALA A 74 -0.54 5.60 -17.07
CA ALA A 74 -1.91 5.24 -16.72
C ALA A 74 -2.78 6.44 -16.37
N ILE A 75 -2.21 7.47 -15.74
CA ILE A 75 -2.93 8.69 -15.32
C ILE A 75 -2.58 9.93 -16.14
N GLY A 76 -1.84 9.76 -17.25
CA GLY A 76 -1.57 10.85 -18.21
C GLY A 76 -0.56 11.90 -17.75
N ILE A 77 0.40 11.53 -16.90
CA ILE A 77 1.41 12.44 -16.33
C ILE A 77 2.84 11.95 -16.60
N LEU A 78 3.83 12.79 -16.27
CA LEU A 78 5.23 12.37 -16.20
C LEU A 78 5.44 11.33 -15.09
N PRO A 79 6.38 10.38 -15.23
CA PRO A 79 6.63 9.36 -14.21
C PRO A 79 6.78 9.98 -12.81
N PRO A 80 5.90 9.64 -11.83
CA PRO A 80 5.98 10.24 -10.51
C PRO A 80 7.20 9.74 -9.73
N LYS A 81 7.61 10.54 -8.74
CA LYS A 81 8.74 10.23 -7.86
C LYS A 81 8.30 9.20 -6.81
N LEU A 82 9.16 8.24 -6.47
CA LEU A 82 8.92 7.38 -5.32
C LEU A 82 9.06 8.20 -4.03
N ALA A 83 8.10 8.13 -3.13
CA ALA A 83 8.19 8.81 -1.83
C ALA A 83 9.35 8.24 -1.00
N SER A 84 10.09 9.12 -0.31
CA SER A 84 11.00 8.71 0.76
C SER A 84 10.20 8.10 1.93
N PRO A 85 10.84 7.36 2.86
CA PRO A 85 10.13 6.84 4.02
C PRO A 85 9.47 7.92 4.88
N GLU A 86 10.12 9.07 5.03
CA GLU A 86 9.58 10.24 5.73
C GLU A 86 8.38 10.84 4.98
N GLU A 87 8.53 11.09 3.68
CA GLU A 87 7.43 11.59 2.83
C GLU A 87 6.22 10.64 2.87
N ALA A 88 6.44 9.32 2.78
CA ALA A 88 5.38 8.32 2.84
C ALA A 88 4.65 8.33 4.19
N PHE A 89 5.40 8.45 5.29
CA PHE A 89 4.82 8.53 6.63
C PHE A 89 4.01 9.81 6.82
N ASP A 90 4.54 10.97 6.41
CA ASP A 90 3.85 12.25 6.55
C ASP A 90 2.53 12.31 5.76
N LEU A 91 2.49 11.66 4.60
CA LEU A 91 1.34 11.67 3.70
C LEU A 91 0.28 10.62 4.03
N THR A 92 0.71 9.47 4.56
CA THR A 92 -0.20 8.33 4.80
C THR A 92 -0.46 8.08 6.27
N GLY A 93 0.43 8.52 7.15
CA GLY A 93 0.47 8.18 8.56
C GLY A 93 1.02 6.78 8.85
N PHE A 94 1.43 6.01 7.84
CA PHE A 94 1.93 4.64 8.01
C PHE A 94 3.40 4.52 7.61
N GLU A 95 4.15 3.71 8.34
CA GLU A 95 5.54 3.40 7.98
C GLU A 95 5.62 2.61 6.67
N VAL A 96 6.72 2.80 5.93
CA VAL A 96 7.01 2.01 4.73
C VAL A 96 7.07 0.52 5.09
N GLY A 97 6.37 -0.29 4.29
CA GLY A 97 6.20 -1.73 4.53
C GLY A 97 4.95 -2.07 5.35
N GLY A 98 4.27 -1.08 5.94
CA GLY A 98 2.99 -1.23 6.64
C GLY A 98 1.85 -0.39 6.06
N THR A 99 2.07 0.34 4.96
CA THR A 99 1.04 1.19 4.34
C THR A 99 -0.14 0.37 3.82
N PRO A 100 -1.36 0.55 4.34
CA PRO A 100 -2.54 -0.16 3.87
C PRO A 100 -2.95 0.30 2.46
N PRO A 101 -3.68 -0.53 1.69
CA PRO A 101 -4.23 -0.14 0.38
C PRO A 101 -5.46 0.78 0.47
N ILE A 102 -5.97 1.03 1.68
CA ILE A 102 -7.21 1.77 1.96
C ILE A 102 -6.97 2.81 3.06
N ALA A 103 -8.00 3.59 3.39
CA ALA A 103 -8.00 4.62 4.44
C ALA A 103 -7.07 5.83 4.22
N ILE A 104 -6.34 5.90 3.10
CA ILE A 104 -5.52 7.07 2.75
C ILE A 104 -6.35 8.10 2.01
N LYS A 105 -6.45 9.32 2.57
CA LYS A 105 -7.24 10.41 1.99
C LYS A 105 -6.49 11.09 0.84
N ASN A 106 -7.25 11.62 -0.12
CA ASN A 106 -6.75 12.46 -1.22
C ASN A 106 -5.63 11.81 -2.07
N ALA A 107 -5.70 10.48 -2.25
CA ALA A 107 -4.75 9.75 -3.07
C ALA A 107 -5.41 9.17 -4.32
N ILE A 108 -4.68 9.19 -5.44
CA ILE A 108 -5.02 8.40 -6.63
C ILE A 108 -4.56 6.96 -6.38
N VAL A 109 -5.49 6.02 -6.41
CA VAL A 109 -5.18 4.59 -6.21
C VAL A 109 -5.14 3.87 -7.56
N LEU A 110 -4.02 3.20 -7.85
CA LEU A 110 -3.83 2.37 -9.02
C LEU A 110 -3.54 0.94 -8.60
N ILE A 111 -4.32 -0.01 -9.15
CA ILE A 111 -4.15 -1.45 -8.91
C ILE A 111 -3.57 -2.08 -10.17
N ASP A 112 -2.46 -2.81 -10.06
CA ASP A 112 -1.96 -3.63 -11.17
C ASP A 112 -2.98 -4.74 -11.45
N PRO A 113 -3.49 -4.90 -12.69
CA PRO A 113 -4.48 -5.93 -13.02
C PRO A 113 -4.06 -7.36 -12.66
N ARG A 114 -2.76 -7.62 -12.46
CA ARG A 114 -2.23 -8.93 -12.02
C ARG A 114 -2.48 -9.24 -10.54
N VAL A 115 -3.03 -8.28 -9.78
CA VAL A 115 -3.50 -8.46 -8.41
C VAL A 115 -4.92 -9.04 -8.38
N MET A 116 -5.71 -8.81 -9.45
CA MET A 116 -7.10 -9.24 -9.58
C MET A 116 -7.23 -10.65 -10.16
#